data_AF-A0A7W3PAU8-F1
#
_entry.id   AF-A0A7W3PAU8-F1
#
_cell.length_a   1.000
_cell.length_b   1.000
_cell.length_c   1.000
_cell.angle_alpha   90.00
_cell.angle_beta   90.00
_cell.angle_gamma   90.00
#
_symmetry.space_group_name_H-M   'P 1'
#
loop_
_entity.id
_entity.type
_entity.pdbx_description
1 polymer ?
#
loop_
_entity_poly.entity_id
_entity_poly.type
_entity_poly.pdbx_seq_one_letter_code
_entity_poly.pdbx_strand_id
1 'polypeptide(L)'
;MAYVVGPACVADYSCVEVCPVDCIRPRPDDPDFDTAEQLYIDPVTCIDCEACVTACPVEAIHAAAQLPVAFASYADINADYFRGPR
;
A
#
# COMPACT_ATOMS: atom_id res chain seq x y z
N MET A 1 12.09 -4.39 5.91
CA MET A 1 11.80 -3.17 5.12
C MET A 1 10.30 -3.19 4.84
N ALA A 2 9.72 -2.21 4.16
CA ALA A 2 8.28 -2.19 3.89
C ALA A 2 7.99 -2.38 2.39
N TYR A 3 6.79 -2.85 2.09
CA TYR A 3 6.23 -2.80 0.74
C TYR A 3 5.55 -1.45 0.50
N VAL A 4 5.44 -1.07 -0.77
CA VAL A 4 4.91 0.23 -1.21
C VAL A 4 3.95 -0.01 -2.36
N VAL A 5 2.78 0.64 -2.31
CA VAL A 5 1.84 0.69 -3.44
C VAL A 5 2.29 1.75 -4.43
N GLY A 6 2.49 1.35 -5.68
CA GLY A 6 2.92 2.19 -6.79
C GLY A 6 1.77 2.74 -7.66
N PRO A 7 2.11 3.43 -8.76
CA PRO A 7 1.16 4.15 -9.62
C PRO A 7 0.13 3.26 -10.34
N ALA A 8 0.40 1.97 -10.47
CA ALA A 8 -0.48 1.05 -11.20
C ALA A 8 -1.67 0.56 -10.36
N CYS A 9 -1.80 1.02 -9.11
CA CYS A 9 -2.89 0.62 -8.24
C CYS A 9 -4.25 1.02 -8.83
N VAL A 10 -5.19 0.07 -8.83
CA VAL A 10 -6.58 0.27 -9.28
C VAL A 10 -7.59 0.10 -8.15
N ALA A 11 -7.13 0.08 -6.90
CA ALA A 11 -7.93 -0.17 -5.71
C ALA A 11 -8.87 -1.38 -5.86
N ASP A 12 -8.33 -2.55 -6.21
CA ASP A 12 -9.10 -3.80 -6.30
C ASP A 12 -9.25 -4.51 -4.95
N TYR A 13 -8.51 -4.05 -3.93
CA TYR A 13 -8.53 -4.50 -2.54
C TYR A 13 -8.05 -5.94 -2.28
N SER A 14 -7.63 -6.71 -3.29
CA SER A 14 -7.14 -8.09 -3.09
C SER A 14 -5.94 -8.19 -2.14
N CYS A 15 -5.10 -7.16 -2.08
CA CYS A 15 -3.94 -7.13 -1.19
C CYS A 15 -4.31 -6.96 0.29
N VAL A 16 -5.48 -6.39 0.60
CA VAL A 16 -5.95 -6.16 1.98
C VAL A 16 -6.23 -7.49 2.68
N GLU A 17 -6.93 -8.40 2.00
CA GLU A 17 -7.36 -9.70 2.56
C GLU A 17 -6.20 -10.63 2.92
N VAL A 18 -5.03 -10.44 2.29
CA VAL A 18 -3.85 -11.28 2.49
C VAL A 18 -2.84 -10.67 3.48
N CYS A 19 -3.06 -9.43 3.94
CA CYS A 19 -2.11 -8.76 4.82
C CYS A 19 -2.24 -9.28 6.27
N PRO A 20 -1.23 -9.97 6.83
CA PRO A 20 -1.34 -10.62 8.14
C PRO A 20 -1.37 -9.63 9.32
N VAL A 21 -0.96 -8.39 9.08
CA VAL A 21 -0.87 -7.31 10.08
C VAL A 21 -1.82 -6.15 9.77
N ASP A 22 -2.70 -6.33 8.78
CA ASP A 22 -3.74 -5.36 8.44
C ASP A 22 -3.21 -3.92 8.23
N CYS A 23 -2.07 -3.79 7.55
CA CYS A 23 -1.37 -2.51 7.35
C CYS A 23 -1.70 -1.81 6.02
N ILE A 24 -2.78 -2.20 5.34
CA ILE A 24 -3.17 -1.65 4.02
C ILE A 24 -4.50 -0.91 4.16
N ARG A 25 -4.54 0.33 3.68
CA ARG A 25 -5.66 1.26 3.85
C ARG A 25 -5.88 2.11 2.59
N PRO A 26 -7.08 2.69 2.38
CA PRO A 26 -8.30 2.47 3.17
C PRO A 26 -8.98 1.14 2.83
N ARG A 27 -9.84 0.67 3.74
CA ARG A 27 -10.76 -0.45 3.62
C ARG A 27 -12.21 0.08 3.63
N PRO A 28 -13.21 -0.74 3.31
CA PRO A 28 -14.62 -0.30 3.29
C PRO A 28 -15.14 0.32 4.59
N ASP A 29 -14.49 0.04 5.74
CA ASP A 29 -14.82 0.62 7.04
C ASP A 29 -14.06 1.92 7.37
N ASP A 30 -13.08 2.31 6.56
CA ASP A 30 -12.32 3.54 6.77
C ASP A 30 -13.03 4.77 6.16
N PRO A 31 -12.95 5.95 6.80
CA PRO A 31 -13.59 7.17 6.31
C PRO A 31 -13.17 7.58 4.89
N ASP A 32 -11.93 7.25 4.52
CA ASP A 32 -11.33 7.69 3.26
C ASP A 32 -11.66 6.77 2.08
N PHE A 33 -12.38 5.66 2.31
CA PHE A 33 -12.65 4.62 1.29
C PHE A 33 -13.22 5.18 -0.02
N ASP A 34 -14.18 6.10 0.08
CA ASP A 34 -14.85 6.69 -1.09
C ASP A 34 -14.01 7.77 -1.79
N THR A 35 -12.91 8.21 -1.18
CA THR A 35 -12.09 9.33 -1.66
C THR A 35 -10.69 8.95 -2.09
N ALA A 36 -10.18 7.80 -1.66
CA ALA A 36 -8.83 7.37 -1.98
C ALA A 36 -8.74 6.88 -3.44
N GLU A 37 -7.80 7.46 -4.18
CA GLU A 37 -7.53 7.08 -5.57
C GLU A 37 -6.68 5.80 -5.67
N GLN A 38 -6.07 5.36 -4.56
CA GLN A 38 -5.25 4.17 -4.46
C GLN A 38 -5.22 3.66 -3.01
N LEU A 39 -4.63 2.48 -2.81
CA LEU A 39 -4.29 1.97 -1.50
C LEU A 39 -2.90 2.43 -1.05
N TYR A 40 -2.65 2.35 0.25
CA TYR A 40 -1.42 2.74 0.92
C TYR A 40 -1.02 1.67 1.95
N ILE A 41 0.27 1.35 1.99
CA ILE A 41 0.86 0.43 2.97
C ILE A 41 1.55 1.24 4.07
N ASP A 42 1.22 0.97 5.34
CA ASP A 42 1.91 1.58 6.47
C ASP A 42 3.32 0.97 6.62
N PRO A 43 4.39 1.75 6.38
CA PRO A 43 5.75 1.23 6.45
C PRO A 43 6.20 0.90 7.87
N VAL A 44 5.53 1.39 8.91
CA VAL A 44 5.84 1.11 10.31
C VAL A 44 5.26 -0.23 10.74
N THR A 45 4.04 -0.54 10.29
CA THR A 45 3.34 -1.78 10.65
C THR A 45 3.70 -2.94 9.71
N CYS A 46 4.12 -2.67 8.47
CA CYS A 46 4.51 -3.69 7.51
C CYS A 46 5.66 -4.57 8.03
N ILE A 47 5.47 -5.90 7.95
CA ILE A 47 6.44 -6.91 8.43
C ILE A 47 7.20 -7.62 7.31
N ASP A 48 7.21 -7.07 6.09
CA ASP A 48 7.99 -7.60 4.95
C ASP A 48 7.64 -9.06 4.56
N CYS A 49 6.35 -9.42 4.62
CA CYS A 49 5.89 -10.81 4.40
C CYS A 49 5.60 -11.21 2.94
N GLU A 50 5.69 -10.27 1.99
CA GLU A 50 5.49 -10.48 0.54
C GLU A 50 4.08 -10.91 0.06
N ALA A 51 3.16 -11.30 0.96
CA ALA A 51 1.84 -11.81 0.59
C ALA A 51 1.04 -10.89 -0.36
N CYS A 52 1.12 -9.58 -0.14
CA CYS A 52 0.42 -8.59 -0.94
C CYS A 52 0.91 -8.47 -2.40
N VAL A 53 2.19 -8.79 -2.68
CA VAL A 53 2.77 -8.70 -4.03
C VAL A 53 2.09 -9.69 -4.95
N THR A 54 2.01 -10.96 -4.52
CA THR A 54 1.37 -12.05 -5.29
C THR A 54 -0.13 -11.86 -5.44
N ALA A 55 -0.77 -11.16 -4.49
CA ALA A 55 -2.21 -10.91 -4.53
C ALA A 55 -2.61 -9.75 -5.46
N CYS A 56 -1.69 -8.85 -5.82
CA CYS A 56 -2.02 -7.70 -6.65
C CYS A 56 -2.11 -8.11 -8.13
N PRO A 57 -3.31 -8.02 -8.77
CA PRO A 57 -3.50 -8.50 -10.15
C PRO A 57 -2.78 -7.66 -11.21
N VAL A 58 -2.35 -6.44 -10.84
CA VAL A 58 -1.70 -5.47 -11.74
C VAL A 58 -0.25 -5.19 -11.32
N GLU A 59 0.30 -6.00 -10.41
CA GLU A 59 1.70 -5.92 -9.97
C GLU A 59 2.13 -4.53 -9.47
N ALA A 60 1.21 -3.80 -8.83
CA ALA A 60 1.45 -2.43 -8.37
C ALA A 60 2.26 -2.35 -7.06
N ILE A 61 2.55 -3.46 -6.39
CA ILE A 61 3.19 -3.47 -5.07
C ILE A 61 4.64 -3.91 -5.19
N HIS A 62 5.55 -3.11 -4.66
CA HIS A 62 7.00 -3.33 -4.74
C HIS A 62 7.66 -3.21 -3.36
N ALA A 63 8.74 -3.95 -3.13
CA ALA A 63 9.57 -3.72 -1.95
C ALA A 63 10.22 -2.32 -2.04
N ALA A 64 10.23 -1.56 -0.94
CA ALA A 64 10.74 -0.19 -0.90
C ALA A 64 12.16 -0.05 -1.49
N ALA A 65 13.03 -1.04 -1.23
CA ALA A 65 14.40 -1.07 -1.72
C ALA A 65 14.54 -1.38 -3.22
N GLN A 66 13.48 -1.86 -3.86
CA GLN A 66 13.46 -2.27 -5.26
C GLN A 66 12.60 -1.35 -6.13
N LEU A 67 12.10 -0.22 -5.59
CA LEU A 67 11.35 0.72 -6.42
C LEU A 67 12.23 1.29 -7.53
N PRO A 68 11.73 1.33 -8.78
CA PRO A 68 12.33 2.14 -9.83
C PRO A 68 12.44 3.59 -9.37
N VAL A 69 13.52 4.27 -9.79
CA VAL A 69 13.74 5.70 -9.45
C VAL A 69 12.55 6.57 -9.84
N ALA A 70 11.87 6.26 -10.94
CA ALA A 70 10.67 6.96 -11.39
C ALA A 70 9.51 6.91 -10.37
N PHE A 71 9.49 5.91 -9.49
CA PHE A 71 8.44 5.69 -8.50
C PHE A 71 8.92 5.94 -7.07
N ALA A 72 10.14 6.45 -6.85
CA ALA A 72 10.71 6.61 -5.51
C ALA A 72 9.82 7.45 -4.56
N SER A 73 9.10 8.44 -5.08
CA SER A 73 8.16 9.26 -4.31
C SER A 73 6.99 8.47 -3.72
N TYR A 74 6.65 7.29 -4.27
CA TYR A 74 5.56 6.47 -3.75
C TYR A 74 5.85 5.95 -2.35
N ALA A 75 7.12 5.79 -1.97
CA ALA A 75 7.47 5.43 -0.59
C ALA A 75 6.99 6.50 0.40
N ASP A 76 7.21 7.78 0.07
CA ASP A 76 6.77 8.90 0.90
C ASP A 76 5.24 9.06 0.85
N ILE A 77 4.63 8.95 -0.34
CA ILE A 77 3.16 9.00 -0.50
C ILE A 77 2.45 7.96 0.39
N ASN A 78 2.96 6.73 0.40
CA ASN A 78 2.40 5.66 1.25
C ASN A 78 2.59 5.98 2.73
N ALA A 79 3.78 6.46 3.13
CA ALA A 79 4.05 6.80 4.52
C ALA A 79 3.20 7.99 5.01
N ASP A 80 3.05 9.02 4.18
CA ASP A 80 2.37 10.27 4.52
C ASP A 80 0.87 10.07 4.76
N TYR A 81 0.25 9.09 4.07
CA TYR A 81 -1.14 8.68 4.33
C TYR A 81 -1.38 8.35 5.83
N PHE A 82 -0.38 7.83 6.54
CA PHE A 82 -0.51 7.45 7.96
C PHE A 82 -0.04 8.51 8.96
N ARG A 83 0.48 9.67 8.49
CA ARG A 83 1.03 10.73 9.36
C ARG A 83 0.01 11.80 9.76
N GLY A 84 -1.14 11.88 9.10
CA GLY A 84 -2.17 12.90 9.34
C GLY A 84 -3.30 12.47 10.30
N PRO A 85 -4.11 13.42 10.81
CA PRO A 85 -5.34 13.11 11.54
C PRO A 85 -6.36 12.48 10.58
N ARG A 86 -6.92 11.34 10.97
CA ARG A 86 -8.01 10.62 10.27
C ARG A 86 -9.36 11.00 10.87
#